data_AF-A0A829H698-F1
#
_entry.id   AF-A0A829H698-F1
#
_cell.length_a   1.000
_cell.length_b   1.000
_cell.length_c   1.000
_cell.angle_alpha   90.00
_cell.angle_beta   90.00
_cell.angle_gamma   90.00
#
_symmetry.space_group_name_H-M   'P 1'
#
loop_
_entity.id
_entity.type
_entity.pdbx_description
1 polymer ?
#
loop_
_entity_poly.entity_id
_entity_poly.type
_entity_poly.pdbx_seq_one_letter_code
_entity_poly.pdbx_strand_id
1 'polypeptide(L)'
;MDLYSELTAKYQTVPAIATEIINLEAILNLPKPTEAFMSDIHGEYNAFQHVLRNGSGNVKSKIRSCFRDEMTEATLQRFAFLVYYPSERMAAIHREMAEDDLQQWYLTTFRRLIRLLAFTATKYTRSKVRKAMAPEFVFITEELLYNDADTSDKLAYYWQIIRNLIVLQQADQWIAATCQTIQRLTVDHFHVVGDIYDRGPAPDQVVESLIRRDRRHSVDIQWGNHDILWIGGAAGSALCIANLVRISARYNNLSILEDVYGINLRHLARLAEQYYQDNPAFSPKMERSDRPITEAERLQITQIHQAIAMIQFKLEGPVIKRRPEFDMNHRLVLEKLAPDFSTIKLNGDTYTIENGCFATVDPADPYELLPEEQEVIDSLVESFTHSEKLHRHMDFLLDHGSMYLRYNRNLLLHGCVPVDEDSHFIGLTIKGTTYTGRQLFDMLEANLRLAYSQPTENADLATDLMWYLWTGPNSPLFGKHDMTTFERYFISDPKAHVEGRNPYYHLRKDPEFIKKILAEFVLDPEVGHVINGHTPVKKGTDPIMANNKMIVIDGGFSKPYQKTTGIGGYTLLDNSYGMQLVTHP
;
A
#
# COMPACT_ATOMS: atom_id res chain seq x y z
N MET A 1 9.54 -21.29 -20.57
CA MET A 1 8.46 -22.20 -21.02
C MET A 1 7.91 -21.62 -22.32
N ASP A 2 7.72 -22.47 -23.32
CA ASP A 2 7.49 -22.04 -24.71
C ASP A 2 6.05 -21.54 -24.87
N LEU A 3 5.84 -20.30 -25.34
CA LEU A 3 4.52 -19.65 -25.51
C LEU A 3 3.55 -20.55 -26.31
N TYR A 4 4.10 -21.34 -27.22
CA TYR A 4 3.36 -22.30 -28.01
C TYR A 4 2.71 -23.40 -27.15
N SER A 5 3.41 -23.91 -26.14
CA SER A 5 2.91 -24.98 -25.27
C SER A 5 1.74 -24.54 -24.38
N GLU A 6 1.76 -23.30 -23.87
CA GLU A 6 0.67 -22.73 -23.06
C GLU A 6 -0.58 -22.41 -23.90
N LEU A 7 -0.41 -21.91 -25.12
CA LEU A 7 -1.52 -21.67 -26.05
C LEU A 7 -2.19 -22.97 -26.50
N THR A 8 -1.42 -24.03 -26.75
CA THR A 8 -1.96 -25.33 -27.20
C THR A 8 -2.81 -26.02 -26.12
N ALA A 9 -2.52 -25.80 -24.83
CA ALA A 9 -3.30 -26.33 -23.72
C ALA A 9 -4.71 -25.72 -23.63
N LYS A 10 -4.87 -24.44 -24.04
CA LYS A 10 -6.12 -23.69 -23.96
C LYS A 10 -6.91 -23.64 -25.27
N TYR A 11 -6.22 -23.65 -26.41
CA TYR A 11 -6.81 -23.53 -27.74
C TYR A 11 -6.52 -24.79 -28.57
N GLN A 12 -7.56 -25.58 -28.86
CA GLN A 12 -7.41 -26.93 -29.42
C GLN A 12 -7.44 -26.99 -30.96
N THR A 13 -7.50 -25.85 -31.66
CA THR A 13 -7.58 -25.83 -33.13
C THR A 13 -6.64 -24.77 -33.71
N VAL A 14 -6.09 -25.04 -34.90
CA VAL A 14 -5.23 -24.08 -35.61
C VAL A 14 -5.93 -22.72 -35.82
N PRO A 15 -7.22 -22.64 -36.21
CA PRO A 15 -7.91 -21.35 -36.30
C PRO A 15 -8.03 -20.63 -34.95
N ALA A 16 -8.25 -21.34 -33.83
CA ALA A 16 -8.34 -20.71 -32.51
C ALA A 16 -6.98 -20.14 -32.06
N ILE A 17 -5.90 -20.90 -32.27
CA ILE A 17 -4.53 -20.43 -32.00
C ILE A 17 -4.20 -19.21 -32.86
N ALA A 18 -4.48 -19.27 -34.17
CA ALA A 18 -4.23 -18.17 -35.10
C ALA A 18 -5.02 -16.90 -34.72
N THR A 19 -6.28 -17.05 -34.30
CA THR A 19 -7.12 -15.94 -33.84
C THR A 19 -6.53 -15.28 -32.60
N GLU A 20 -6.05 -16.07 -31.63
CA GLU A 20 -5.43 -15.53 -30.42
C GLU A 20 -4.10 -14.83 -30.73
N ILE A 21 -3.26 -15.39 -31.61
CA ILE A 21 -2.02 -14.75 -32.07
C ILE A 21 -2.32 -13.39 -32.71
N ILE A 22 -3.25 -13.34 -33.67
CA ILE A 22 -3.66 -12.08 -34.33
C ILE A 22 -4.16 -11.06 -33.30
N ASN A 23 -4.96 -11.50 -32.32
CA ASN A 23 -5.48 -10.64 -31.26
C ASN A 23 -4.35 -10.07 -30.37
N LEU A 24 -3.41 -10.92 -29.93
CA LEU A 24 -2.29 -10.50 -29.09
C LEU A 24 -1.33 -9.57 -29.84
N GLU A 25 -0.99 -9.89 -31.09
CA GLU A 25 -0.16 -9.03 -31.95
C GLU A 25 -0.84 -7.67 -32.19
N ALA A 26 -2.14 -7.64 -32.46
CA ALA A 26 -2.88 -6.39 -32.61
C ALA A 26 -2.88 -5.56 -31.31
N ILE A 27 -2.98 -6.20 -30.14
CA ILE A 27 -2.90 -5.52 -28.84
C ILE A 27 -1.51 -4.93 -28.61
N LEU A 28 -0.44 -5.65 -28.96
CA LEU A 28 0.95 -5.17 -28.83
C LEU A 28 1.24 -3.94 -29.70
N ASN A 29 0.46 -3.73 -30.77
CA ASN A 29 0.54 -2.55 -31.63
C ASN A 29 -0.28 -1.35 -31.11
N LEU A 30 -1.08 -1.51 -30.05
CA LEU A 30 -1.74 -0.38 -29.40
C LEU A 30 -0.73 0.44 -28.57
N PRO A 31 -0.97 1.75 -28.38
CA PRO A 31 -0.14 2.55 -27.50
C PRO A 31 -0.13 1.97 -26.08
N LYS A 32 1.05 1.89 -25.47
CA LYS A 32 1.21 1.49 -24.07
C LYS A 32 0.17 2.19 -23.17
N PRO A 33 -0.67 1.42 -22.46
CA PRO A 33 -1.61 1.95 -21.46
C PRO A 33 -0.90 2.72 -20.35
N THR A 34 -1.65 3.45 -19.55
CA THR A 34 -1.06 4.17 -18.41
C THR A 34 -0.95 3.25 -17.21
N GLU A 35 0.26 3.10 -16.67
CA GLU A 35 0.56 2.56 -15.35
C GLU A 35 0.67 3.70 -14.34
N ALA A 36 0.22 3.49 -13.10
CA ALA A 36 0.45 4.38 -11.98
C ALA A 36 1.12 3.65 -10.82
N PHE A 37 2.18 4.23 -10.28
CA PHE A 37 2.95 3.66 -9.18
C PHE A 37 2.83 4.57 -7.95
N MET A 38 2.43 3.98 -6.83
CA MET A 38 2.34 4.66 -5.53
C MET A 38 2.87 3.77 -4.42
N SER A 39 3.31 4.35 -3.32
CA SER A 39 3.81 3.66 -2.12
C SER A 39 3.22 4.36 -0.90
N ASP A 40 3.42 3.82 0.31
CA ASP A 40 3.21 4.54 1.57
C ASP A 40 1.80 5.13 1.71
N ILE A 41 0.77 4.34 1.39
CA ILE A 41 -0.63 4.75 1.52
C ILE A 41 -1.00 4.89 3.01
N HIS A 42 -0.46 4.01 3.86
CA HIS A 42 -0.56 4.09 5.30
C HIS A 42 -2.00 4.28 5.80
N GLY A 43 -3.01 3.67 5.17
CA GLY A 43 -4.42 3.78 5.56
C GLY A 43 -5.12 5.13 5.28
N GLU A 44 -4.49 6.04 4.54
CA GLU A 44 -5.03 7.37 4.20
C GLU A 44 -6.01 7.31 3.01
N TYR A 45 -7.14 6.63 3.26
CA TYR A 45 -8.14 6.28 2.25
C TYR A 45 -8.64 7.46 1.40
N ASN A 46 -8.93 8.62 2.01
CA ASN A 46 -9.50 9.76 1.27
C ASN A 46 -8.53 10.30 0.21
N ALA A 47 -7.25 10.41 0.56
CA ALA A 47 -6.23 10.89 -0.34
C ALA A 47 -5.94 9.85 -1.45
N PHE A 48 -5.88 8.57 -1.08
CA PHE A 48 -5.78 7.46 -2.02
C PHE A 48 -6.95 7.42 -3.02
N GLN A 49 -8.19 7.54 -2.55
CA GLN A 49 -9.38 7.61 -3.39
C GLN A 49 -9.35 8.79 -4.36
N HIS A 50 -8.88 9.95 -3.91
CA HIS A 50 -8.75 11.12 -4.77
C HIS A 50 -7.77 10.84 -5.92
N VAL A 51 -6.62 10.23 -5.65
CA VAL A 51 -5.63 9.83 -6.65
C VAL A 51 -6.20 8.82 -7.64
N LEU A 52 -6.96 7.82 -7.16
CA LEU A 52 -7.62 6.85 -8.04
C LEU A 52 -8.64 7.50 -8.99
N ARG A 53 -9.41 8.49 -8.50
CA ARG A 53 -10.46 9.18 -9.26
C ARG A 53 -9.88 10.20 -10.25
N ASN A 54 -8.80 10.90 -9.87
CA ASN A 54 -8.17 11.89 -10.73
C ASN A 54 -7.12 11.28 -11.69
N GLY A 55 -6.76 10.02 -11.49
CA GLY A 55 -5.75 9.29 -12.28
C GLY A 55 -4.36 9.92 -12.15
N SER A 56 -3.99 10.35 -10.93
CA SER A 56 -2.82 11.20 -10.65
C SER A 56 -2.76 12.44 -11.54
N GLY A 57 -3.90 13.10 -11.72
CA GLY A 57 -4.04 14.28 -12.58
C GLY A 57 -4.16 13.99 -14.08
N ASN A 58 -3.98 12.74 -14.53
CA ASN A 58 -4.04 12.38 -15.94
C ASN A 58 -5.43 12.58 -16.55
N VAL A 59 -6.51 12.47 -15.76
CA VAL A 59 -7.87 12.79 -16.23
C VAL A 59 -7.97 14.25 -16.66
N LYS A 60 -7.45 15.19 -15.84
CA LYS A 60 -7.41 16.62 -16.19
C LYS A 60 -6.61 16.87 -17.46
N SER A 61 -5.46 16.20 -17.59
CA SER A 61 -4.60 16.28 -18.78
C SER A 61 -5.32 15.80 -20.06
N LYS A 62 -6.05 14.68 -19.97
CA LYS A 62 -6.86 14.16 -21.07
C LYS A 62 -8.02 15.08 -21.43
N ILE A 63 -8.72 15.65 -20.45
CA ILE A 63 -9.77 16.66 -20.70
C ILE A 63 -9.18 17.86 -21.45
N ARG A 64 -8.05 18.40 -20.96
CA ARG A 64 -7.38 19.54 -21.61
C ARG A 64 -6.98 19.24 -23.05
N SER A 65 -6.49 18.02 -23.30
CA SER A 65 -6.10 17.59 -24.64
C SER A 65 -7.30 17.38 -25.56
N CYS A 66 -8.38 16.79 -25.04
CA CYS A 66 -9.60 16.49 -25.78
C CYS A 66 -10.40 17.74 -26.16
N PHE A 67 -10.42 18.77 -25.30
CA PHE A 67 -11.20 20.01 -25.47
C PHE A 67 -10.32 21.25 -25.57
N ARG A 68 -9.13 21.09 -26.16
CA ARG A 68 -8.17 22.18 -26.35
C ARG A 68 -8.87 23.33 -27.09
N ASP A 69 -8.68 24.55 -26.59
CA ASP A 69 -9.25 25.79 -27.13
C ASP A 69 -10.79 25.90 -27.11
N GLU A 70 -11.51 24.89 -26.56
CA GLU A 70 -12.98 24.87 -26.46
C GLU A 70 -13.50 25.19 -25.06
N MET A 71 -12.69 24.97 -24.01
CA MET A 71 -13.08 25.18 -22.62
C MET A 71 -12.16 26.19 -21.92
N THR A 72 -12.76 27.12 -21.17
CA THR A 72 -12.02 27.92 -20.19
C THR A 72 -11.51 27.05 -19.05
N GLU A 73 -10.44 27.45 -18.36
CA GLU A 73 -9.89 26.68 -17.23
C GLU A 73 -10.94 26.44 -16.12
N ALA A 74 -11.83 27.40 -15.87
CA ALA A 74 -12.93 27.24 -14.92
C ALA A 74 -13.93 26.15 -15.36
N THR A 75 -14.25 26.08 -16.67
CA THR A 75 -15.15 25.07 -17.22
C THR A 75 -14.50 23.69 -17.20
N LEU A 76 -13.21 23.64 -17.54
CA LEU A 76 -12.39 22.44 -17.49
C LEU A 76 -12.32 21.88 -16.07
N GLN A 77 -12.06 22.73 -15.07
CA GLN A 77 -12.02 22.33 -13.67
C GLN A 77 -13.36 21.78 -13.19
N ARG A 78 -14.49 22.42 -13.55
CA ARG A 78 -15.84 21.93 -13.23
C ARG A 78 -16.13 20.57 -13.87
N PHE A 79 -15.72 20.39 -15.13
CA PHE A 79 -15.92 19.12 -15.83
C PHE A 79 -15.02 18.00 -15.28
N ALA A 80 -13.77 18.32 -14.93
CA ALA A 80 -12.88 17.39 -14.23
C ALA A 80 -13.47 16.96 -12.88
N PHE A 81 -14.02 17.90 -12.11
CA PHE A 81 -14.67 17.57 -10.84
C PHE A 81 -15.91 16.69 -10.99
N LEU A 82 -16.70 16.88 -12.06
CA LEU A 82 -17.78 15.94 -12.41
C LEU A 82 -17.23 14.54 -12.67
N VAL A 83 -16.12 14.41 -13.40
CA VAL A 83 -15.49 13.11 -13.64
C VAL A 83 -14.97 12.50 -12.34
N TYR A 84 -14.41 13.29 -11.42
CA TYR A 84 -13.86 12.77 -10.16
C TYR A 84 -14.94 12.36 -9.16
N TYR A 85 -15.96 13.20 -9.01
CA TYR A 85 -16.98 13.13 -7.97
C TYR A 85 -18.37 13.30 -8.61
N PRO A 86 -18.81 12.34 -9.45
CA PRO A 86 -20.03 12.50 -10.24
C PRO A 86 -21.25 12.66 -9.35
N SER A 87 -21.40 11.84 -8.30
CA SER A 87 -22.55 11.87 -7.39
C SER A 87 -22.65 13.20 -6.64
N GLU A 88 -21.54 13.66 -6.07
CA GLU A 88 -21.47 14.91 -5.31
C GLU A 88 -21.72 16.12 -6.22
N ARG A 89 -21.18 16.09 -7.44
CA ARG A 89 -21.37 17.18 -8.40
C ARG A 89 -22.80 17.22 -8.94
N MET A 90 -23.42 16.08 -9.22
CA MET A 90 -24.82 16.01 -9.64
C MET A 90 -25.76 16.51 -8.52
N ALA A 91 -25.52 16.12 -7.27
CA ALA A 91 -26.29 16.62 -6.13
C ALA A 91 -26.18 18.15 -5.93
N ALA A 92 -25.05 18.76 -6.30
CA ALA A 92 -24.92 20.22 -6.34
C ALA A 92 -25.76 20.82 -7.48
N ILE A 93 -25.68 20.23 -8.67
CA ILE A 93 -26.37 20.70 -9.87
C ILE A 93 -27.90 20.66 -9.72
N HIS A 94 -28.44 19.58 -9.17
CA HIS A 94 -29.87 19.45 -8.85
C HIS A 94 -30.39 20.51 -7.86
N ARG A 95 -29.52 21.04 -7.00
CA ARG A 95 -29.88 22.13 -6.07
C ARG A 95 -29.78 23.52 -6.71
N GLU A 96 -28.93 23.67 -7.71
CA GLU A 96 -28.58 24.95 -8.33
C GLU A 96 -29.41 25.28 -9.57
N MET A 97 -29.93 24.27 -10.29
CA MET A 97 -30.55 24.44 -11.61
C MET A 97 -32.07 24.21 -11.60
N ALA A 98 -32.78 25.01 -12.39
CA ALA A 98 -34.18 24.75 -12.74
C ALA A 98 -34.30 23.62 -13.77
N GLU A 99 -35.50 23.09 -13.97
CA GLU A 99 -35.74 21.89 -14.80
C GLU A 99 -35.28 22.05 -16.26
N ASP A 100 -35.58 23.17 -16.91
CA ASP A 100 -35.17 23.43 -18.30
C ASP A 100 -33.64 23.54 -18.44
N ASP A 101 -32.99 24.21 -17.49
CA ASP A 101 -31.52 24.34 -17.45
C ASP A 101 -30.84 22.99 -17.19
N LEU A 102 -31.45 22.14 -16.36
CA LEU A 102 -30.98 20.80 -16.06
C LEU A 102 -31.05 19.90 -17.31
N GLN A 103 -32.14 19.98 -18.09
CA GLN A 103 -32.23 19.25 -19.36
C GLN A 103 -31.11 19.67 -20.32
N GLN A 104 -30.88 20.97 -20.50
CA GLN A 104 -29.80 21.47 -21.35
C GLN A 104 -28.42 21.06 -20.83
N TRP A 105 -28.24 21.01 -19.51
CA TRP A 105 -27.03 20.52 -18.87
C TRP A 105 -26.77 19.05 -19.18
N TYR A 106 -27.79 18.18 -19.12
CA TYR A 106 -27.66 16.77 -19.49
C TYR A 106 -27.20 16.60 -20.94
N LEU A 107 -27.84 17.28 -21.89
CA LEU A 107 -27.47 17.22 -23.31
C LEU A 107 -26.01 17.60 -23.54
N THR A 108 -25.57 18.67 -22.88
CA THR A 108 -24.19 19.17 -22.97
C THR A 108 -23.21 18.19 -22.34
N THR A 109 -23.55 17.63 -21.19
CA THR A 109 -22.70 16.72 -20.41
C THR A 109 -22.54 15.39 -21.12
N PHE A 110 -23.60 14.83 -21.69
CA PHE A 110 -23.53 13.57 -22.45
C PHE A 110 -22.58 13.70 -23.64
N ARG A 111 -22.72 14.75 -24.47
CA ARG A 111 -21.81 15.00 -25.59
C ARG A 111 -20.34 15.04 -25.13
N ARG A 112 -20.06 15.75 -24.04
CA ARG A 112 -18.70 15.88 -23.50
C ARG A 112 -18.18 14.56 -22.96
N LEU A 113 -18.99 13.80 -22.23
CA LEU A 113 -18.59 12.50 -21.67
C LEU A 113 -18.35 11.46 -22.76
N ILE A 114 -19.19 11.39 -23.80
CA ILE A 114 -19.01 10.47 -24.94
C ILE A 114 -17.72 10.80 -25.67
N ARG A 115 -17.47 12.09 -25.96
CA ARG A 115 -16.24 12.52 -26.64
C ARG A 115 -15.00 12.23 -25.78
N LEU A 116 -15.05 12.49 -24.47
CA LEU A 116 -13.95 12.17 -23.56
C LEU A 116 -13.71 10.65 -23.47
N LEU A 117 -14.78 9.85 -23.39
CA LEU A 117 -14.71 8.39 -23.39
C LEU A 117 -14.10 7.86 -24.68
N ALA A 118 -14.50 8.40 -25.85
CA ALA A 118 -13.89 8.04 -27.13
C ALA A 118 -12.39 8.34 -27.13
N PHE A 119 -12.00 9.52 -26.63
CA PHE A 119 -10.61 9.92 -26.52
C PHE A 119 -9.81 9.00 -25.58
N THR A 120 -10.37 8.63 -24.41
CA THR A 120 -9.68 7.73 -23.46
C THR A 120 -9.61 6.28 -23.97
N ALA A 121 -10.62 5.84 -24.72
CA ALA A 121 -10.72 4.50 -25.30
C ALA A 121 -9.69 4.21 -26.41
N THR A 122 -9.06 5.23 -27.01
CA THR A 122 -8.13 5.09 -28.15
C THR A 122 -6.96 4.13 -27.92
N LYS A 123 -6.56 3.91 -26.65
CA LYS A 123 -5.47 2.99 -26.28
C LYS A 123 -5.90 1.53 -26.10
N TYR A 124 -7.18 1.22 -26.30
CA TYR A 124 -7.76 -0.04 -25.87
C TYR A 124 -8.59 -0.70 -26.98
N THR A 125 -8.64 -2.03 -26.95
CA THR A 125 -9.56 -2.78 -27.81
C THR A 125 -11.01 -2.53 -27.40
N ARG A 126 -11.95 -2.67 -28.34
CA ARG A 126 -13.39 -2.57 -28.06
C ARG A 126 -13.82 -3.51 -26.93
N SER A 127 -13.27 -4.74 -26.90
CA SER A 127 -13.51 -5.70 -25.84
C SER A 127 -13.13 -5.14 -24.47
N LYS A 128 -11.94 -4.53 -24.35
CA LYS A 128 -11.48 -3.94 -23.08
C LYS A 128 -12.35 -2.76 -22.64
N VAL A 129 -12.73 -1.88 -23.57
CA VAL A 129 -13.63 -0.74 -23.30
C VAL A 129 -15.01 -1.22 -22.84
N ARG A 130 -15.65 -2.13 -23.59
CA ARG A 130 -16.94 -2.75 -23.23
C ARG A 130 -16.93 -3.30 -21.81
N LYS A 131 -15.85 -4.00 -21.47
CA LYS A 131 -15.67 -4.63 -20.17
C LYS A 131 -15.39 -3.65 -19.02
N ALA A 132 -14.99 -2.41 -19.32
CA ALA A 132 -14.79 -1.36 -18.32
C ALA A 132 -16.10 -0.62 -17.98
N MET A 133 -17.09 -0.66 -18.89
CA MET A 133 -18.41 -0.06 -18.72
C MET A 133 -19.25 -0.78 -17.66
N ALA A 134 -20.22 -0.07 -17.09
CA ALA A 134 -21.24 -0.66 -16.24
C ALA A 134 -22.15 -1.60 -17.06
N PRO A 135 -22.40 -2.86 -16.62
CA PRO A 135 -23.16 -3.85 -17.40
C PRO A 135 -24.50 -3.37 -17.94
N GLU A 136 -25.24 -2.61 -17.13
CA GLU A 136 -26.55 -2.04 -17.43
C GLU A 136 -26.53 -0.98 -18.53
N PHE A 137 -25.38 -0.34 -18.79
CA PHE A 137 -25.23 0.73 -19.78
C PHE A 137 -24.33 0.38 -20.97
N VAL A 138 -23.86 -0.87 -21.08
CA VAL A 138 -22.95 -1.29 -22.17
C VAL A 138 -23.55 -0.99 -23.54
N PHE A 139 -24.77 -1.50 -23.80
CA PHE A 139 -25.42 -1.33 -25.10
C PHE A 139 -25.60 0.14 -25.46
N ILE A 140 -26.17 0.92 -24.54
CA ILE A 140 -26.43 2.35 -24.74
C ILE A 140 -25.13 3.11 -25.02
N THR A 141 -24.09 2.85 -24.24
CA THR A 141 -22.82 3.54 -24.36
C THR A 141 -22.10 3.16 -25.66
N GLU A 142 -22.14 1.91 -26.10
CA GLU A 142 -21.57 1.48 -27.38
C GLU A 142 -22.27 2.13 -28.57
N GLU A 143 -23.61 2.20 -28.56
CA GLU A 143 -24.39 2.90 -29.59
C GLU A 143 -24.03 4.39 -29.65
N LEU A 144 -23.81 5.03 -28.49
CA LEU A 144 -23.39 6.43 -28.43
C LEU A 144 -21.93 6.63 -28.85
N LEU A 145 -21.06 5.64 -28.65
CA LEU A 145 -19.62 5.74 -28.87
C LEU A 145 -19.19 5.42 -30.30
N TYR A 146 -19.85 4.46 -30.95
CA TYR A 146 -19.44 3.92 -32.25
C TYR A 146 -20.37 4.26 -33.41
N ASN A 147 -21.49 4.93 -33.14
CA ASN A 147 -22.40 5.35 -34.19
C ASN A 147 -21.82 6.56 -34.95
N ASP A 148 -21.62 6.36 -36.26
CA ASP A 148 -21.24 7.41 -37.19
C ASP A 148 -22.47 8.28 -37.51
N ALA A 149 -22.60 9.42 -36.84
CA ALA A 149 -23.76 10.31 -36.95
C ALA A 149 -23.74 11.21 -38.22
N ASP A 150 -23.16 10.72 -39.31
CA ASP A 150 -22.98 11.45 -40.57
C ASP A 150 -24.26 11.60 -41.39
N THR A 151 -25.31 10.83 -41.07
CA THR A 151 -26.63 10.89 -41.73
C THR A 151 -27.69 11.45 -40.79
N SER A 152 -28.70 12.14 -41.36
CA SER A 152 -29.82 12.70 -40.59
C SER A 152 -30.52 11.65 -39.72
N ASP A 153 -30.71 10.45 -40.25
CA ASP A 153 -31.42 9.37 -39.58
C ASP A 153 -30.61 8.85 -38.38
N LYS A 154 -29.29 8.68 -38.54
CA LYS A 154 -28.40 8.28 -37.44
C LYS A 154 -28.25 9.37 -36.39
N LEU A 155 -28.24 10.64 -36.79
CA LEU A 155 -28.24 11.77 -35.87
C LEU A 155 -29.53 11.80 -35.04
N ALA A 156 -30.69 11.59 -35.69
CA ALA A 156 -31.98 11.50 -35.00
C ALA A 156 -32.03 10.32 -34.02
N TYR A 157 -31.52 9.15 -34.44
CA TYR A 157 -31.37 7.97 -33.59
C TYR A 157 -30.50 8.25 -32.35
N TYR A 158 -29.33 8.86 -32.55
CA TYR A 158 -28.43 9.26 -31.46
C TYR A 158 -29.13 10.19 -30.45
N TRP A 159 -29.86 11.20 -30.93
CA TRP A 159 -30.61 12.11 -30.05
C TRP A 159 -31.78 11.43 -29.34
N GLN A 160 -32.41 10.43 -29.96
CA GLN A 160 -33.49 9.69 -29.33
C GLN A 160 -33.00 8.87 -28.13
N ILE A 161 -31.81 8.25 -28.22
CA ILE A 161 -31.20 7.55 -27.08
C ILE A 161 -30.99 8.51 -25.90
N ILE A 162 -30.39 9.67 -26.17
CA ILE A 162 -30.12 10.68 -25.14
C ILE A 162 -31.41 11.17 -24.49
N ARG A 163 -32.45 11.46 -25.29
CA ARG A 163 -33.75 11.89 -24.75
C ARG A 163 -34.39 10.79 -23.90
N ASN A 164 -34.33 9.53 -24.34
CA ASN A 164 -34.86 8.41 -23.57
C ASN A 164 -34.16 8.25 -22.22
N LEU A 165 -32.83 8.43 -22.15
CA LEU A 165 -32.10 8.41 -20.88
C LEU A 165 -32.62 9.48 -19.89
N ILE A 166 -32.97 10.67 -20.39
CA ILE A 166 -33.50 11.76 -19.56
C ILE A 166 -34.94 11.45 -19.13
N VAL A 167 -35.82 11.11 -20.08
CA VAL A 167 -37.24 10.84 -19.80
C VAL A 167 -37.43 9.64 -18.86
N LEU A 168 -36.59 8.61 -18.98
CA LEU A 168 -36.60 7.43 -18.11
C LEU A 168 -35.84 7.63 -16.78
N GLN A 169 -35.39 8.86 -16.49
CA GLN A 169 -34.67 9.23 -15.27
C GLN A 169 -33.39 8.41 -15.04
N GLN A 170 -32.72 8.00 -16.12
CA GLN A 170 -31.47 7.23 -16.08
C GLN A 170 -30.22 8.11 -16.29
N ALA A 171 -30.40 9.41 -16.52
CA ALA A 171 -29.33 10.33 -16.87
C ALA A 171 -28.20 10.38 -15.82
N ASP A 172 -28.55 10.46 -14.55
CA ASP A 172 -27.56 10.55 -13.45
C ASP A 172 -26.73 9.26 -13.34
N GLN A 173 -27.41 8.11 -13.40
CA GLN A 173 -26.74 6.80 -13.30
C GLN A 173 -25.81 6.59 -14.49
N TRP A 174 -26.25 6.95 -15.70
CA TRP A 174 -25.42 6.86 -16.90
C TRP A 174 -24.20 7.81 -16.84
N ILE A 175 -24.37 9.04 -16.33
CA ILE A 175 -23.26 9.99 -16.11
C ILE A 175 -22.24 9.38 -15.14
N ALA A 176 -22.69 8.91 -13.97
CA ALA A 176 -21.81 8.34 -12.96
C ALA A 176 -21.06 7.11 -13.50
N ALA A 177 -21.76 6.20 -14.18
CA ALA A 177 -21.16 5.02 -14.80
C ALA A 177 -20.13 5.38 -15.89
N THR A 178 -20.42 6.40 -16.70
CA THR A 178 -19.50 6.87 -17.75
C THR A 178 -18.26 7.54 -17.15
N CYS A 179 -18.42 8.36 -16.12
CA CYS A 179 -17.31 8.95 -15.36
C CYS A 179 -16.40 7.85 -14.78
N GLN A 180 -16.97 6.84 -14.12
CA GLN A 180 -16.20 5.70 -13.59
C GLN A 180 -15.48 4.92 -14.69
N THR A 181 -16.11 4.75 -15.86
CA THR A 181 -15.47 4.11 -17.03
C THR A 181 -14.27 4.93 -17.51
N ILE A 182 -14.41 6.26 -17.59
CA ILE A 182 -13.31 7.16 -17.97
C ILE A 182 -12.18 7.10 -16.95
N GLN A 183 -12.48 7.08 -15.64
CA GLN A 183 -11.47 6.91 -14.59
C GLN A 183 -10.69 5.60 -14.75
N ARG A 184 -11.41 4.49 -14.98
CA ARG A 184 -10.80 3.16 -15.20
C ARG A 184 -9.92 3.11 -16.45
N LEU A 185 -10.35 3.71 -17.56
CA LEU A 185 -9.58 3.74 -18.81
C LEU A 185 -8.46 4.80 -18.80
N THR A 186 -8.41 5.67 -17.79
CA THR A 186 -7.34 6.68 -17.72
C THR A 186 -6.05 6.08 -17.16
N VAL A 187 -6.18 5.23 -16.14
CA VAL A 187 -5.07 4.46 -15.57
C VAL A 187 -5.45 2.99 -15.57
N ASP A 188 -4.70 2.24 -16.37
CA ASP A 188 -4.94 0.85 -16.69
C ASP A 188 -4.48 -0.09 -15.59
N HIS A 189 -3.31 0.21 -15.01
CA HIS A 189 -2.63 -0.66 -14.07
C HIS A 189 -2.09 0.15 -12.89
N PHE A 190 -2.23 -0.39 -11.69
CA PHE A 190 -1.75 0.21 -10.46
C PHE A 190 -0.70 -0.67 -9.80
N HIS A 191 0.44 -0.06 -9.53
CA HIS A 191 1.50 -0.66 -8.75
C HIS A 191 1.49 -0.01 -7.37
N VAL A 192 1.16 -0.79 -6.33
CA VAL A 192 1.22 -0.36 -4.94
C VAL A 192 2.52 -0.89 -4.35
N VAL A 193 3.55 -0.06 -4.35
CA VAL A 193 4.91 -0.41 -3.93
C VAL A 193 5.04 -0.31 -2.40
N GLY A 194 4.20 -1.03 -1.67
CA GLY A 194 4.24 -1.23 -0.21
C GLY A 194 3.53 -0.19 0.65
N ASP A 195 3.36 -0.60 1.91
CA ASP A 195 2.82 0.15 3.03
C ASP A 195 1.38 0.64 2.79
N ILE A 196 0.47 -0.32 2.64
CA ILE A 196 -0.98 -0.06 2.67
C ILE A 196 -1.44 0.21 4.10
N TYR A 197 -0.92 -0.54 5.07
CA TYR A 197 -1.22 -0.41 6.49
C TYR A 197 -0.13 0.40 7.22
N ASP A 198 -0.49 1.21 8.22
CA ASP A 198 0.39 1.75 9.30
C ASP A 198 -0.45 2.67 10.22
N ARG A 199 -0.37 3.99 10.03
CA ARG A 199 -0.86 5.03 10.96
C ARG A 199 -2.21 5.64 10.60
N GLY A 200 -2.67 5.47 9.37
CA GLY A 200 -3.93 6.04 8.93
C GLY A 200 -5.13 5.21 9.36
N PRO A 201 -6.32 5.82 9.38
CA PRO A 201 -7.48 5.28 10.08
C PRO A 201 -8.28 4.25 9.27
N ALA A 202 -8.03 4.09 7.97
CA ALA A 202 -8.90 3.32 7.08
C ALA A 202 -8.15 2.45 6.04
N PRO A 203 -7.17 1.62 6.45
CA PRO A 203 -6.49 0.70 5.53
C PRO A 203 -7.45 -0.35 4.94
N ASP A 204 -8.49 -0.74 5.68
CA ASP A 204 -9.51 -1.67 5.20
C ASP A 204 -10.23 -1.12 3.96
N GLN A 205 -10.57 0.17 3.96
CA GLN A 205 -11.23 0.82 2.82
C GLN A 205 -10.31 0.98 1.61
N VAL A 206 -8.99 1.11 1.85
CA VAL A 206 -7.97 1.08 0.78
C VAL A 206 -7.99 -0.29 0.10
N VAL A 207 -7.89 -1.38 0.87
CA VAL A 207 -7.94 -2.75 0.33
C VAL A 207 -9.26 -3.02 -0.38
N GLU A 208 -10.41 -2.64 0.20
CA GLU A 208 -11.72 -2.76 -0.47
C GLU A 208 -11.79 -2.02 -1.81
N SER A 209 -11.05 -0.93 -1.93
CA SER A 209 -11.02 -0.16 -3.18
C SER A 209 -10.12 -0.79 -4.21
N LEU A 210 -9.01 -1.41 -3.79
CA LEU A 210 -8.15 -2.22 -4.65
C LEU A 210 -8.92 -3.45 -5.14
N ILE A 211 -9.60 -4.20 -4.25
CA ILE A 211 -10.44 -5.35 -4.60
C ILE A 211 -11.52 -4.95 -5.61
N ARG A 212 -12.27 -3.87 -5.35
CA ARG A 212 -13.33 -3.42 -6.28
C ARG A 212 -12.78 -2.98 -7.63
N ARG A 213 -11.56 -2.46 -7.64
CA ARG A 213 -10.85 -2.06 -8.87
C ARG A 213 -10.35 -3.28 -9.63
N ASP A 214 -9.89 -4.30 -8.93
CA ASP A 214 -9.33 -5.50 -9.53
C ASP A 214 -10.40 -6.41 -10.14
N ARG A 215 -10.80 -6.09 -11.36
CA ARG A 215 -11.67 -6.95 -12.16
C ARG A 215 -10.86 -7.84 -13.12
N ARG A 216 -9.54 -7.66 -13.24
CA ARG A 216 -8.64 -8.32 -14.22
C ARG A 216 -7.12 -8.30 -13.89
N HIS A 217 -6.69 -8.33 -12.63
CA HIS A 217 -5.25 -8.20 -12.29
C HIS A 217 -4.66 -6.86 -12.78
N SER A 218 -5.41 -5.78 -12.59
CA SER A 218 -4.99 -4.40 -12.88
C SER A 218 -4.29 -3.74 -11.69
N VAL A 219 -4.01 -4.52 -10.65
CA VAL A 219 -3.34 -4.11 -9.42
C VAL A 219 -2.26 -5.14 -9.13
N ASP A 220 -1.05 -4.67 -8.82
CA ASP A 220 -0.06 -5.47 -8.11
C ASP A 220 0.50 -4.71 -6.92
N ILE A 221 1.07 -5.47 -6.00
CA ILE A 221 1.49 -4.99 -4.69
C ILE A 221 2.92 -5.47 -4.41
N GLN A 222 3.75 -4.61 -3.85
CA GLN A 222 5.00 -5.03 -3.24
C GLN A 222 4.89 -4.90 -1.73
N TRP A 223 5.50 -5.80 -0.98
CA TRP A 223 5.33 -5.80 0.48
C TRP A 223 5.97 -4.58 1.12
N GLY A 224 5.21 -3.87 1.94
CA GLY A 224 5.74 -2.93 2.91
C GLY A 224 6.18 -3.62 4.20
N ASN A 225 7.09 -3.00 4.96
CA ASN A 225 7.43 -3.55 6.28
C ASN A 225 6.20 -3.53 7.20
N HIS A 226 5.33 -2.54 7.09
CA HIS A 226 4.11 -2.48 7.88
C HIS A 226 3.08 -3.53 7.45
N ASP A 227 2.97 -3.81 6.14
CA ASP A 227 2.05 -4.83 5.63
C ASP A 227 2.40 -6.23 6.18
N ILE A 228 3.69 -6.54 6.35
CA ILE A 228 4.12 -7.83 6.89
C ILE A 228 3.61 -8.06 8.32
N LEU A 229 3.45 -7.02 9.14
CA LEU A 229 2.88 -7.20 10.48
C LEU A 229 1.44 -7.71 10.42
N TRP A 230 0.66 -7.27 9.44
CA TRP A 230 -0.72 -7.69 9.24
C TRP A 230 -0.81 -9.09 8.62
N ILE A 231 0.03 -9.38 7.61
CA ILE A 231 0.13 -10.72 7.04
C ILE A 231 0.59 -11.72 8.11
N GLY A 232 1.61 -11.36 8.90
CA GLY A 232 2.13 -12.16 10.00
C GLY A 232 1.11 -12.35 11.13
N GLY A 233 0.29 -11.34 11.41
CA GLY A 233 -0.79 -11.46 12.38
C GLY A 233 -1.86 -12.44 11.94
N ALA A 234 -2.31 -12.36 10.69
CA ALA A 234 -3.23 -13.33 10.10
C ALA A 234 -2.62 -14.75 9.98
N ALA A 235 -1.29 -14.85 9.87
CA ALA A 235 -0.54 -16.10 9.91
C ALA A 235 -0.31 -16.65 11.34
N GLY A 236 -0.84 -16.00 12.40
CA GLY A 236 -0.70 -16.49 13.78
C GLY A 236 0.60 -16.11 14.49
N SER A 237 1.44 -15.22 13.92
CA SER A 237 2.66 -14.75 14.58
C SER A 237 2.33 -13.82 15.75
N ALA A 238 2.43 -14.35 16.97
CA ALA A 238 2.22 -13.59 18.21
C ALA A 238 3.06 -12.30 18.29
N LEU A 239 4.30 -12.34 17.79
CA LEU A 239 5.20 -11.19 17.82
C LEU A 239 4.85 -10.12 16.78
N CYS A 240 4.37 -10.51 15.60
CA CYS A 240 3.78 -9.58 14.63
C CYS A 240 2.51 -8.95 15.20
N ILE A 241 1.63 -9.73 15.83
CA ILE A 241 0.41 -9.25 16.50
C ILE A 241 0.75 -8.22 17.57
N ALA A 242 1.71 -8.52 18.46
CA ALA A 242 2.11 -7.60 19.52
C ALA A 242 2.65 -6.28 18.95
N ASN A 243 3.48 -6.34 17.89
CA ASN A 243 3.95 -5.13 17.20
C ASN A 243 2.81 -4.32 16.57
N LEU A 244 1.89 -5.00 15.89
CA LEU A 244 0.73 -4.41 15.22
C LEU A 244 -0.17 -3.70 16.25
N VAL A 245 -0.58 -4.39 17.32
CA VAL A 245 -1.44 -3.84 18.37
C VAL A 245 -0.76 -2.67 19.07
N ARG A 246 0.56 -2.75 19.33
CA ARG A 246 1.33 -1.63 19.88
C ARG A 246 1.31 -0.41 18.97
N ILE A 247 1.53 -0.59 17.67
CA ILE A 247 1.49 0.49 16.68
C ILE A 247 0.08 1.09 16.62
N SER A 248 -0.96 0.25 16.59
CA SER A 248 -2.35 0.71 16.61
C SER A 248 -2.67 1.51 17.87
N ALA A 249 -2.24 1.08 19.06
CA ALA A 249 -2.41 1.85 20.29
C ALA A 249 -1.67 3.19 20.22
N ARG A 250 -0.44 3.19 19.71
CA ARG A 250 0.40 4.39 19.60
C ARG A 250 -0.22 5.47 18.71
N TYR A 251 -0.95 5.09 17.67
CA TYR A 251 -1.53 6.02 16.69
C TYR A 251 -3.07 6.10 16.75
N ASN A 252 -3.67 5.70 17.86
CA ASN A 252 -5.13 5.78 18.08
C ASN A 252 -5.96 5.02 17.03
N ASN A 253 -5.51 3.83 16.65
CA ASN A 253 -6.04 3.00 15.59
C ASN A 253 -6.58 1.65 16.09
N LEU A 254 -6.83 1.50 17.40
CA LEU A 254 -7.36 0.26 17.97
C LEU A 254 -8.76 -0.08 17.44
N SER A 255 -9.56 0.92 17.05
CA SER A 255 -10.87 0.71 16.42
C SER A 255 -10.79 -0.07 15.10
N ILE A 256 -9.66 -0.03 14.39
CA ILE A 256 -9.47 -0.89 13.20
C ILE A 256 -9.50 -2.36 13.62
N LEU A 257 -8.92 -2.70 14.77
CA LEU A 257 -8.92 -4.08 15.26
C LEU A 257 -10.33 -4.49 15.68
N GLU A 258 -10.97 -3.66 16.51
CA GLU A 258 -12.27 -3.99 17.12
C GLU A 258 -13.44 -3.88 16.12
N ASP A 259 -13.62 -2.71 15.49
CA ASP A 259 -14.82 -2.40 14.70
C ASP A 259 -14.76 -2.98 13.29
N VAL A 260 -13.56 -3.07 12.71
CA VAL A 260 -13.39 -3.52 11.32
C VAL A 260 -13.09 -5.01 11.26
N TYR A 261 -12.08 -5.47 12.00
CA TYR A 261 -11.63 -6.86 11.93
C TYR A 261 -12.22 -7.75 13.03
N GLY A 262 -13.01 -7.22 13.96
CA GLY A 262 -13.70 -8.00 14.98
C GLY A 262 -12.78 -8.60 16.04
N ILE A 263 -11.59 -8.02 16.25
CA ILE A 263 -10.55 -8.52 17.15
C ILE A 263 -10.84 -8.02 18.56
N ASN A 264 -10.98 -8.94 19.50
CA ASN A 264 -11.39 -8.62 20.86
C ASN A 264 -10.18 -8.20 21.72
N LEU A 265 -10.16 -6.94 22.17
CA LEU A 265 -9.08 -6.40 23.02
C LEU A 265 -9.40 -6.42 24.52
N ARG A 266 -10.53 -7.00 24.94
CA ARG A 266 -11.01 -6.94 26.33
C ARG A 266 -10.04 -7.56 27.33
N HIS A 267 -9.43 -8.70 26.98
CA HIS A 267 -8.45 -9.35 27.86
C HIS A 267 -7.22 -8.48 28.07
N LEU A 268 -6.71 -7.89 26.98
CA LEU A 268 -5.59 -6.94 27.03
C LEU A 268 -5.92 -5.69 27.84
N ALA A 269 -7.11 -5.12 27.66
CA ALA A 269 -7.56 -3.94 28.42
C ALA A 269 -7.62 -4.21 29.93
N ARG A 270 -8.14 -5.39 30.34
CA ARG A 270 -8.21 -5.78 31.75
C ARG A 270 -6.82 -5.97 32.38
N LEU A 271 -5.91 -6.63 31.67
CA LEU A 271 -4.53 -6.78 32.10
C LEU A 271 -3.84 -5.41 32.22
N ALA A 272 -4.08 -4.54 31.25
CA ALA A 272 -3.55 -3.18 31.23
C ALA A 272 -4.02 -2.36 32.45
N GLU A 273 -5.31 -2.40 32.78
CA GLU A 273 -5.89 -1.74 33.95
C GLU A 273 -5.32 -2.28 35.29
N GLN A 274 -5.00 -3.57 35.35
CA GLN A 274 -4.46 -4.23 36.54
C GLN A 274 -3.03 -3.79 36.85
N TYR A 275 -2.17 -3.69 35.84
CA TYR A 275 -0.72 -3.50 36.03
C TYR A 275 -0.20 -2.10 35.73
N TYR A 276 -0.93 -1.30 34.95
CA TYR A 276 -0.43 -0.04 34.42
C TYR A 276 -1.29 1.14 34.85
N GLN A 277 -0.63 2.28 35.07
CA GLN A 277 -1.26 3.56 35.40
C GLN A 277 -1.09 4.53 34.22
N ASP A 278 -1.59 5.77 34.36
CA ASP A 278 -1.34 6.79 33.35
C ASP A 278 0.17 7.05 33.18
N ASN A 279 0.62 7.09 31.93
CA ASN A 279 2.00 7.34 31.56
C ASN A 279 2.00 8.18 30.27
N PRO A 280 2.21 9.50 30.37
CA PRO A 280 2.10 10.41 29.22
C PRO A 280 2.98 10.04 28.02
N ALA A 281 4.11 9.34 28.23
CA ALA A 281 4.97 8.89 27.14
C ALA A 281 4.33 7.83 26.23
N PHE A 282 3.31 7.14 26.75
CA PHE A 282 2.54 6.11 26.05
C PHE A 282 1.16 6.59 25.60
N SER A 283 0.80 7.84 25.87
CA SER A 283 -0.44 8.42 25.33
C SER A 283 -0.45 8.37 23.79
N PRO A 284 -1.63 8.10 23.18
CA PRO A 284 -1.74 8.02 21.74
C PRO A 284 -1.32 9.33 21.06
N LYS A 285 -0.56 9.21 19.97
CA LYS A 285 -0.20 10.33 19.12
C LYS A 285 -1.40 10.67 18.23
N MET A 286 -2.03 11.81 18.51
CA MET A 286 -3.16 12.31 17.74
C MET A 286 -2.76 13.56 16.94
N GLU A 287 -3.21 13.64 15.70
CA GLU A 287 -3.14 14.86 14.89
C GLU A 287 -4.42 15.69 15.08
N ARG A 288 -4.37 16.98 14.72
CA ARG A 288 -5.52 17.91 14.91
C ARG A 288 -6.78 17.53 14.14
N SER A 289 -6.64 16.75 13.07
CA SER A 289 -7.76 16.30 12.25
C SER A 289 -8.49 15.09 12.82
N ASP A 290 -7.91 14.43 13.83
CA ASP A 290 -8.44 13.19 14.35
C ASP A 290 -9.64 13.45 15.24
N ARG A 291 -10.50 12.44 15.36
CA ARG A 291 -11.64 12.52 16.27
C ARG A 291 -11.10 12.76 17.69
N PRO A 292 -11.59 13.77 18.42
CA PRO A 292 -11.21 13.96 19.81
C PRO A 292 -11.66 12.76 20.64
N ILE A 293 -10.78 12.30 21.52
CA ILE A 293 -11.06 11.24 22.49
C ILE A 293 -11.26 11.84 23.88
N THR A 294 -12.06 11.16 24.69
CA THR A 294 -12.26 11.47 26.10
C THR A 294 -11.01 11.16 26.91
N GLU A 295 -10.93 11.71 28.12
CA GLU A 295 -9.83 11.39 29.05
C GLU A 295 -9.80 9.91 29.45
N ALA A 296 -10.97 9.28 29.63
CA ALA A 296 -11.07 7.86 29.93
C ALA A 296 -10.55 6.99 28.77
N GLU A 297 -10.95 7.30 27.53
CA GLU A 297 -10.44 6.61 26.33
C GLU A 297 -8.91 6.79 26.20
N ARG A 298 -8.40 8.00 26.42
CA ARG A 298 -6.95 8.28 26.40
C ARG A 298 -6.22 7.42 27.42
N LEU A 299 -6.70 7.38 28.66
CA LEU A 299 -6.11 6.60 29.74
C LEU A 299 -6.08 5.10 29.40
N GLN A 300 -7.20 4.57 28.92
CA GLN A 300 -7.30 3.15 28.54
C GLN A 300 -6.30 2.80 27.42
N ILE A 301 -6.20 3.63 26.37
CA ILE A 301 -5.23 3.42 25.29
C ILE A 301 -3.79 3.51 25.82
N THR A 302 -3.49 4.46 26.71
CA THR A 302 -2.17 4.59 27.36
C THR A 302 -1.79 3.33 28.14
N GLN A 303 -2.71 2.76 28.91
CA GLN A 303 -2.47 1.53 29.67
C GLN A 303 -2.27 0.34 28.72
N ILE A 304 -3.14 0.19 27.70
CA ILE A 304 -3.04 -0.87 26.69
C ILE A 304 -1.69 -0.80 25.97
N HIS A 305 -1.25 0.41 25.59
CA HIS A 305 0.02 0.62 24.90
C HIS A 305 1.21 0.19 25.75
N GLN A 306 1.20 0.46 27.06
CA GLN A 306 2.27 -0.01 27.97
C GLN A 306 2.27 -1.54 28.09
N ALA A 307 1.10 -2.14 28.33
CA ALA A 307 0.95 -3.59 28.47
C ALA A 307 1.47 -4.33 27.24
N ILE A 308 0.99 -3.95 26.05
CA ILE A 308 1.40 -4.62 24.81
C ILE A 308 2.86 -4.35 24.44
N ALA A 309 3.42 -3.19 24.83
CA ALA A 309 4.85 -2.94 24.63
C ALA A 309 5.71 -3.89 25.48
N MET A 310 5.35 -4.15 26.73
CA MET A 310 6.08 -5.11 27.57
C MET A 310 5.95 -6.54 27.03
N ILE A 311 4.73 -6.95 26.68
CA ILE A 311 4.48 -8.25 26.04
C ILE A 311 5.32 -8.40 24.77
N GLN A 312 5.38 -7.37 23.92
CA GLN A 312 6.22 -7.39 22.72
C GLN A 312 7.69 -7.63 23.06
N PHE A 313 8.28 -6.82 23.95
CA PHE A 313 9.71 -6.96 24.28
C PHE A 313 10.04 -8.33 24.92
N LYS A 314 9.09 -8.90 25.67
CA LYS A 314 9.21 -10.26 26.21
C LYS A 314 9.21 -11.31 25.10
N LEU A 315 8.29 -11.20 24.14
CA LEU A 315 8.18 -12.12 23.00
C LEU A 315 9.40 -12.08 22.05
N GLU A 316 10.11 -10.96 21.95
CA GLU A 316 11.32 -10.84 21.13
C GLU A 316 12.45 -11.78 21.63
N GLY A 317 12.59 -11.94 22.94
CA GLY A 317 13.68 -12.71 23.55
C GLY A 317 13.76 -14.17 23.10
N PRO A 318 12.69 -14.97 23.26
CA PRO A 318 12.68 -16.36 22.84
C PRO A 318 12.90 -16.55 21.33
N VAL A 319 12.50 -15.60 20.49
CA VAL A 319 12.75 -15.64 19.03
C VAL A 319 14.22 -15.44 18.74
N ILE A 320 14.82 -14.40 19.31
CA ILE A 320 16.24 -14.09 19.12
C ILE A 320 17.11 -15.26 19.62
N LYS A 321 16.80 -15.81 20.80
CA LYS A 321 17.56 -16.93 21.39
C LYS A 321 17.47 -18.21 20.56
N ARG A 322 16.32 -18.50 19.92
CA ARG A 322 16.16 -19.70 19.07
C ARG A 322 16.64 -19.52 17.63
N ARG A 323 16.86 -18.27 17.18
CA ARG A 323 17.38 -17.91 15.84
C ARG A 323 18.68 -17.11 15.94
N PRO A 324 19.78 -17.71 16.45
CA PRO A 324 21.08 -17.03 16.49
C PRO A 324 21.54 -16.55 15.10
N GLU A 325 21.10 -17.20 14.02
CA GLU A 325 21.37 -16.82 12.64
C GLU A 325 20.78 -15.46 12.20
N PHE A 326 19.87 -14.88 12.98
CA PHE A 326 19.34 -13.54 12.71
C PHE A 326 20.30 -12.42 13.12
N ASP A 327 21.32 -12.74 13.92
CA ASP A 327 22.31 -11.79 14.45
C ASP A 327 21.65 -10.61 15.20
N MET A 328 20.72 -10.94 16.10
CA MET A 328 19.91 -9.96 16.85
C MET A 328 20.13 -10.01 18.37
N ASN A 329 21.17 -10.68 18.86
CA ASN A 329 21.43 -10.80 20.31
C ASN A 329 21.60 -9.44 20.99
N HIS A 330 22.09 -8.42 20.28
CA HIS A 330 22.17 -7.06 20.80
C HIS A 330 20.80 -6.42 21.05
N ARG A 331 19.71 -6.98 20.52
CA ARG A 331 18.33 -6.55 20.78
C ARG A 331 17.67 -7.26 21.97
N LEU A 332 18.37 -8.14 22.66
CA LEU A 332 17.96 -8.62 23.98
C LEU A 332 18.09 -7.47 25.01
N VAL A 333 17.14 -6.52 24.98
CA VAL A 333 17.22 -5.26 25.76
C VAL A 333 16.80 -5.41 27.22
N LEU A 334 15.84 -6.29 27.53
CA LEU A 334 15.33 -6.44 28.90
C LEU A 334 16.38 -7.04 29.86
N GLU A 335 17.23 -7.97 29.40
CA GLU A 335 18.34 -8.51 30.20
C GLU A 335 19.49 -7.51 30.43
N LYS A 336 19.45 -6.34 29.77
CA LYS A 336 20.45 -5.28 29.93
C LYS A 336 20.05 -4.22 30.96
N LEU A 337 18.83 -4.32 31.50
CA LEU A 337 18.35 -3.45 32.56
C LEU A 337 19.06 -3.77 33.88
N ALA A 338 19.25 -2.74 34.71
CA ALA A 338 19.65 -2.95 36.10
C ALA A 338 18.53 -3.66 36.89
N PRO A 339 18.85 -4.39 37.97
CA PRO A 339 17.85 -5.11 38.76
C PRO A 339 16.74 -4.23 39.37
N ASP A 340 17.01 -2.92 39.54
CA ASP A 340 16.05 -1.93 40.04
C ASP A 340 15.32 -1.17 38.90
N PHE A 341 15.59 -1.53 37.65
CA PHE A 341 15.10 -0.89 36.42
C PHE A 341 15.40 0.60 36.28
N SER A 342 16.33 1.15 37.07
CA SER A 342 16.67 2.57 37.04
C SER A 342 17.57 2.96 35.87
N THR A 343 18.35 2.00 35.36
CA THR A 343 19.34 2.20 34.31
C THR A 343 19.41 1.00 33.36
N ILE A 344 19.98 1.21 32.16
CA ILE A 344 20.25 0.17 31.17
C ILE A 344 21.65 0.35 30.57
N LYS A 345 22.33 -0.76 30.25
CA LYS A 345 23.60 -0.74 29.52
C LYS A 345 23.42 -1.09 28.05
N LEU A 346 23.67 -0.12 27.16
CA LEU A 346 23.57 -0.32 25.71
C LEU A 346 24.86 0.16 25.03
N ASN A 347 25.41 -0.66 24.13
CA ASN A 347 26.60 -0.32 23.32
C ASN A 347 27.80 0.22 24.13
N GLY A 348 27.98 -0.26 25.36
CA GLY A 348 29.05 0.16 26.27
C GLY A 348 28.74 1.39 27.13
N ASP A 349 27.66 2.11 26.84
CA ASP A 349 27.19 3.25 27.61
C ASP A 349 26.11 2.84 28.63
N THR A 350 25.94 3.63 29.69
CA THR A 350 24.88 3.45 30.70
C THR A 350 23.89 4.62 30.61
N TYR A 351 22.61 4.32 30.48
CA TYR A 351 21.53 5.28 30.36
C TYR A 351 20.55 5.18 31.52
N THR A 352 20.04 6.31 31.99
CA THR A 352 18.92 6.36 32.94
C THR A 352 17.62 6.03 32.22
N ILE A 353 16.76 5.24 32.85
CA ILE A 353 15.43 4.94 32.34
C ILE A 353 14.44 6.03 32.74
N GLU A 354 13.72 6.56 31.76
CA GLU A 354 12.58 7.47 31.93
C GLU A 354 11.28 6.74 31.57
N ASN A 355 10.15 7.12 32.19
CA ASN A 355 8.82 6.57 31.87
C ASN A 355 8.71 5.03 31.98
N GLY A 356 9.54 4.41 32.84
CA GLY A 356 9.59 2.96 32.99
C GLY A 356 8.23 2.35 33.36
N CYS A 357 7.88 1.25 32.72
CA CYS A 357 6.63 0.53 32.93
C CYS A 357 6.87 -1.00 33.02
N PHE A 358 7.92 -1.41 33.73
CA PHE A 358 8.37 -2.81 33.83
C PHE A 358 7.65 -3.61 34.92
N ALA A 359 6.40 -3.25 35.25
CA ALA A 359 5.67 -3.84 36.37
C ALA A 359 5.50 -5.37 36.26
N THR A 360 5.50 -5.90 35.04
CA THR A 360 5.34 -7.34 34.76
C THR A 360 6.67 -8.05 34.46
N VAL A 361 7.82 -7.35 34.45
CA VAL A 361 9.12 -7.94 34.09
C VAL A 361 9.80 -8.51 35.34
N ASP A 362 10.17 -9.79 35.31
CA ASP A 362 11.02 -10.40 36.33
C ASP A 362 12.50 -10.20 35.98
N PRO A 363 13.33 -9.54 36.81
CA PRO A 363 14.77 -9.42 36.56
C PRO A 363 15.51 -10.76 36.40
N ALA A 364 15.00 -11.85 36.97
CA ALA A 364 15.62 -13.18 36.89
C ALA A 364 15.31 -13.88 35.55
N ASP A 365 14.10 -13.72 35.02
CA ASP A 365 13.72 -14.16 33.68
C ASP A 365 12.95 -13.06 32.93
N PRO A 366 13.67 -12.07 32.36
CA PRO A 366 13.06 -10.85 31.86
C PRO A 366 12.18 -11.05 30.61
N TYR A 367 12.23 -12.22 29.98
CA TYR A 367 11.47 -12.54 28.78
C TYR A 367 10.30 -13.48 29.03
N GLU A 368 10.11 -13.95 30.27
CA GLU A 368 8.98 -14.79 30.61
C GLU A 368 7.68 -13.95 30.63
N LEU A 369 6.68 -14.43 29.89
CA LEU A 369 5.32 -13.88 29.97
C LEU A 369 4.67 -14.34 31.27
N LEU A 370 3.96 -13.44 31.93
CA LEU A 370 3.05 -13.84 33.00
C LEU A 370 1.97 -14.77 32.43
N PRO A 371 1.36 -15.66 33.23
CA PRO A 371 0.25 -16.50 32.76
C PRO A 371 -0.89 -15.69 32.13
N GLU A 372 -1.22 -14.53 32.71
CA GLU A 372 -2.26 -13.64 32.20
C GLU A 372 -1.83 -12.93 30.89
N GLU A 373 -0.53 -12.66 30.69
CA GLU A 373 -0.01 -12.12 29.43
C GLU A 373 -0.05 -13.20 28.33
N GLN A 374 0.22 -14.46 28.67
CA GLN A 374 0.08 -15.59 27.76
C GLN A 374 -1.38 -15.78 27.32
N GLU A 375 -2.34 -15.73 28.25
CA GLU A 375 -3.77 -15.79 27.93
C GLU A 375 -4.20 -14.67 26.96
N VAL A 376 -3.67 -13.46 27.14
CA VAL A 376 -3.91 -12.33 26.23
C VAL A 376 -3.38 -12.64 24.83
N ILE A 377 -2.15 -13.14 24.71
CA ILE A 377 -1.55 -13.48 23.42
C ILE A 377 -2.31 -14.62 22.74
N ASP A 378 -2.68 -15.67 23.46
CA ASP A 378 -3.43 -16.80 22.90
C ASP A 378 -4.78 -16.34 22.36
N SER A 379 -5.50 -15.49 23.12
CA SER A 379 -6.78 -14.90 22.69
C SER A 379 -6.64 -13.99 21.46
N LEU A 380 -5.56 -13.21 21.38
CA LEU A 380 -5.28 -12.38 20.22
C LEU A 380 -4.94 -13.23 18.99
N VAL A 381 -4.07 -14.23 19.13
CA VAL A 381 -3.73 -15.16 18.04
C VAL A 381 -4.99 -15.85 17.50
N GLU A 382 -5.85 -16.34 18.38
CA GLU A 382 -7.14 -16.92 17.99
C GLU A 382 -8.01 -15.91 17.24
N SER A 383 -8.12 -14.68 17.73
CA SER A 383 -8.94 -13.63 17.10
C SER A 383 -8.43 -13.23 15.71
N PHE A 384 -7.11 -13.09 15.53
CA PHE A 384 -6.51 -12.71 14.25
C PHE A 384 -6.64 -13.82 13.20
N THR A 385 -6.35 -15.07 13.57
CA THR A 385 -6.38 -16.24 12.68
C THR A 385 -7.79 -16.69 12.28
N HIS A 386 -8.82 -16.20 12.96
CA HIS A 386 -10.23 -16.50 12.65
C HIS A 386 -11.01 -15.29 12.11
N SER A 387 -10.36 -14.14 11.90
CA SER A 387 -11.00 -12.94 11.37
C SER A 387 -11.27 -13.06 9.87
N GLU A 388 -12.51 -13.37 9.48
CA GLU A 388 -12.91 -13.55 8.07
C GLU A 388 -12.55 -12.36 7.20
N LYS A 389 -12.87 -11.13 7.64
CA LYS A 389 -12.57 -9.92 6.87
C LYS A 389 -11.07 -9.67 6.74
N LEU A 390 -10.29 -9.94 7.80
CA LEU A 390 -8.83 -9.81 7.73
C LEU A 390 -8.26 -10.81 6.73
N HIS A 391 -8.67 -12.08 6.80
CA HIS A 391 -8.22 -13.10 5.85
C HIS A 391 -8.59 -12.75 4.41
N ARG A 392 -9.84 -12.34 4.13
CA ARG A 392 -10.24 -11.89 2.79
C ARG A 392 -9.35 -10.77 2.25
N HIS A 393 -8.93 -9.85 3.12
CA HIS A 393 -8.01 -8.78 2.74
C HIS A 393 -6.60 -9.31 2.49
N MET A 394 -6.04 -10.11 3.39
CA MET A 394 -4.70 -10.68 3.27
C MET A 394 -4.57 -11.66 2.09
N ASP A 395 -5.60 -12.47 1.82
CA ASP A 395 -5.70 -13.35 0.65
C ASP A 395 -5.57 -12.53 -0.63
N PHE A 396 -6.34 -11.44 -0.75
CA PHE A 396 -6.23 -10.54 -1.90
C PHE A 396 -4.82 -9.96 -2.05
N LEU A 397 -4.20 -9.53 -0.94
CA LEU A 397 -2.83 -9.00 -0.99
C LEU A 397 -1.86 -10.08 -1.48
N LEU A 398 -1.89 -11.29 -0.89
CA LEU A 398 -1.03 -12.41 -1.24
C LEU A 398 -1.20 -12.86 -2.70
N ASP A 399 -2.42 -12.83 -3.22
CA ASP A 399 -2.72 -13.17 -4.61
C ASP A 399 -2.14 -12.14 -5.60
N HIS A 400 -2.04 -10.88 -5.21
CA HIS A 400 -1.63 -9.76 -6.09
C HIS A 400 -0.26 -9.19 -5.78
N GLY A 401 0.41 -9.68 -4.74
CA GLY A 401 1.66 -9.09 -4.30
C GLY A 401 2.83 -10.05 -4.20
N SER A 402 4.01 -9.46 -4.00
CA SER A 402 5.29 -10.15 -3.94
C SER A 402 6.35 -9.26 -3.30
N MET A 403 7.44 -9.84 -2.80
CA MET A 403 8.59 -9.07 -2.29
C MET A 403 9.17 -8.08 -3.32
N TYR A 404 9.11 -8.42 -4.62
CA TYR A 404 9.51 -7.56 -5.72
C TYR A 404 8.76 -7.96 -7.00
N LEU A 405 8.57 -7.02 -7.92
CA LEU A 405 8.00 -7.29 -9.23
C LEU A 405 8.91 -6.76 -10.35
N ARG A 406 8.93 -7.49 -11.47
CA ARG A 406 9.54 -7.05 -12.72
C ARG A 406 8.43 -6.79 -13.72
N TYR A 407 8.25 -5.54 -14.11
CA TYR A 407 7.13 -5.16 -14.97
C TYR A 407 7.53 -4.05 -15.93
N ASN A 408 7.33 -4.25 -17.23
CA ASN A 408 7.66 -3.28 -18.28
C ASN A 408 9.07 -2.66 -18.18
N ARG A 409 10.07 -3.52 -17.92
CA ARG A 409 11.50 -3.17 -17.72
C ARG A 409 11.82 -2.47 -16.39
N ASN A 410 10.83 -2.28 -15.53
CA ASN A 410 11.00 -1.72 -14.20
C ASN A 410 11.18 -2.84 -13.17
N LEU A 411 12.06 -2.63 -12.19
CA LEU A 411 12.11 -3.37 -10.94
C LEU A 411 11.35 -2.58 -9.88
N LEU A 412 10.35 -3.20 -9.27
CA LEU A 412 9.54 -2.61 -8.22
C LEU A 412 9.91 -3.27 -6.90
N LEU A 413 10.32 -2.48 -5.90
CA LEU A 413 10.63 -2.96 -4.55
C LEU A 413 10.38 -1.86 -3.51
N HIS A 414 9.92 -2.22 -2.32
CA HIS A 414 9.54 -1.22 -1.32
C HIS A 414 10.74 -0.67 -0.52
N GLY A 415 11.45 -1.51 0.24
CA GLY A 415 12.51 -1.07 1.14
C GLY A 415 13.86 -0.85 0.46
N CYS A 416 14.72 -1.88 0.48
CA CYS A 416 16.08 -1.85 -0.06
C CYS A 416 16.55 -3.22 -0.55
N VAL A 417 17.66 -3.23 -1.31
CA VAL A 417 18.43 -4.46 -1.55
C VAL A 417 19.61 -4.48 -0.56
N PRO A 418 19.70 -5.46 0.36
CA PRO A 418 20.76 -5.49 1.37
C PRO A 418 22.16 -5.58 0.75
N VAL A 419 23.00 -4.59 1.05
CA VAL A 419 24.40 -4.52 0.59
C VAL A 419 25.33 -4.00 1.68
N ASP A 420 26.63 -4.28 1.54
CA ASP A 420 27.69 -3.65 2.33
C ASP A 420 28.16 -2.31 1.71
N GLU A 421 29.12 -1.65 2.37
CA GLU A 421 29.72 -0.38 1.92
C GLU A 421 30.45 -0.50 0.57
N ASP A 422 30.95 -1.70 0.24
CA ASP A 422 31.62 -2.01 -1.01
C ASP A 422 30.64 -2.46 -2.12
N SER A 423 29.34 -2.27 -1.90
CA SER A 423 28.25 -2.65 -2.80
C SER A 423 28.09 -4.16 -3.04
N HIS A 424 28.68 -5.04 -2.24
CA HIS A 424 28.43 -6.48 -2.31
C HIS A 424 27.09 -6.82 -1.69
N PHE A 425 26.37 -7.78 -2.30
CA PHE A 425 25.11 -8.27 -1.74
C PHE A 425 25.37 -9.04 -0.46
N ILE A 426 24.70 -8.63 0.61
CA ILE A 426 24.68 -9.33 1.90
C ILE A 426 23.29 -9.94 2.13
N GLY A 427 23.13 -10.69 3.21
CA GLY A 427 21.85 -11.33 3.50
C GLY A 427 21.89 -12.26 4.70
N LEU A 428 21.19 -13.39 4.60
CA LEU A 428 20.98 -14.31 5.71
C LEU A 428 21.59 -15.67 5.43
N THR A 429 22.17 -16.29 6.46
CA THR A 429 22.62 -17.68 6.40
C THR A 429 21.65 -18.57 7.16
N ILE A 430 20.83 -19.32 6.43
CA ILE A 430 19.80 -20.20 7.00
C ILE A 430 20.19 -21.64 6.70
N LYS A 431 20.29 -22.48 7.75
CA LYS A 431 20.65 -23.92 7.63
C LYS A 431 21.91 -24.16 6.78
N GLY A 432 22.92 -23.30 6.93
CA GLY A 432 24.21 -23.39 6.22
C GLY A 432 24.20 -22.86 4.77
N THR A 433 23.08 -22.33 4.28
CA THR A 433 23.00 -21.69 2.96
C THR A 433 22.87 -20.19 3.13
N THR A 434 23.77 -19.42 2.50
CA THR A 434 23.73 -17.97 2.50
C THR A 434 22.91 -17.46 1.30
N TYR A 435 21.85 -16.72 1.60
CA TYR A 435 20.96 -16.10 0.62
C TYR A 435 21.27 -14.61 0.52
N THR A 436 21.61 -14.12 -0.67
CA THR A 436 21.89 -12.70 -0.95
C THR A 436 21.20 -12.29 -2.25
N GLY A 437 21.18 -10.98 -2.53
CA GLY A 437 20.62 -10.46 -3.79
C GLY A 437 19.18 -10.92 -4.01
N ARG A 438 18.85 -11.38 -5.22
CA ARG A 438 17.52 -11.88 -5.56
C ARG A 438 17.14 -13.13 -4.77
N GLN A 439 18.09 -14.02 -4.48
CA GLN A 439 17.81 -15.27 -3.77
C GLN A 439 17.31 -15.04 -2.34
N LEU A 440 17.74 -13.95 -1.70
CA LEU A 440 17.22 -13.55 -0.39
C LEU A 440 15.73 -13.20 -0.46
N PHE A 441 15.32 -12.41 -1.46
CA PHE A 441 13.92 -12.05 -1.68
C PHE A 441 13.07 -13.29 -1.96
N ASP A 442 13.54 -14.17 -2.85
CA ASP A 442 12.83 -15.40 -3.22
C ASP A 442 12.65 -16.34 -2.00
N MET A 443 13.68 -16.47 -1.15
CA MET A 443 13.62 -17.29 0.07
C MET A 443 12.66 -16.71 1.11
N LEU A 444 12.70 -15.39 1.33
CA LEU A 444 11.80 -14.71 2.27
C LEU A 444 10.34 -14.77 1.81
N GLU A 445 10.08 -14.56 0.52
CA GLU A 445 8.75 -14.71 -0.09
C GLU A 445 8.18 -16.11 0.11
N ALA A 446 8.98 -17.15 -0.13
CA ALA A 446 8.56 -18.53 0.04
C ALA A 446 8.20 -18.86 1.49
N ASN A 447 9.00 -18.39 2.46
CA ASN A 447 8.71 -18.58 3.88
C ASN A 447 7.50 -17.78 4.34
N LEU A 448 7.32 -16.56 3.85
CA LEU A 448 6.13 -15.75 4.13
C LEU A 448 4.85 -16.46 3.71
N ARG A 449 4.82 -17.01 2.49
CA ARG A 449 3.66 -17.77 2.00
C ARG A 449 3.45 -19.08 2.76
N LEU A 450 4.54 -19.75 3.14
CA LEU A 450 4.48 -20.96 3.96
C LEU A 450 3.82 -20.67 5.31
N ALA A 451 4.32 -19.66 6.04
CA ALA A 451 3.78 -19.25 7.33
C ALA A 451 2.29 -18.90 7.23
N TYR A 452 1.90 -18.11 6.23
CA TYR A 452 0.50 -17.76 6.03
C TYR A 452 -0.41 -18.97 5.76
N SER A 453 0.09 -19.95 5.00
CA SER A 453 -0.67 -21.18 4.71
C SER A 453 -0.79 -22.15 5.90
N GLN A 454 0.00 -21.95 6.96
CA GLN A 454 0.09 -22.84 8.12
C GLN A 454 -0.02 -22.06 9.46
N PRO A 455 -1.17 -21.39 9.71
CA PRO A 455 -1.31 -20.45 10.84
C PRO A 455 -1.33 -21.10 12.23
N THR A 456 -1.15 -22.43 12.31
CA THR A 456 -1.06 -23.18 13.57
C THR A 456 0.38 -23.42 14.02
N GLU A 457 1.38 -23.23 13.14
CA GLU A 457 2.79 -23.42 13.47
C GLU A 457 3.43 -22.09 13.91
N ASN A 458 3.37 -21.81 15.22
CA ASN A 458 3.67 -20.48 15.74
C ASN A 458 5.13 -20.26 16.18
N ALA A 459 5.95 -21.32 16.17
CA ALA A 459 7.34 -21.29 16.67
C ALA A 459 8.34 -21.93 15.70
N ASP A 460 8.10 -21.78 14.39
CA ASP A 460 8.97 -22.27 13.34
C ASP A 460 9.80 -21.14 12.69
N LEU A 461 10.64 -21.50 11.72
CA LEU A 461 11.48 -20.53 11.01
C LEU A 461 10.67 -19.57 10.14
N ALA A 462 9.61 -20.05 9.48
CA ALA A 462 8.83 -19.27 8.54
C ALA A 462 8.07 -18.14 9.27
N THR A 463 7.43 -18.48 10.40
CA THR A 463 6.75 -17.54 11.29
C THR A 463 7.71 -16.55 11.93
N ASP A 464 8.92 -16.98 12.31
CA ASP A 464 9.96 -16.10 12.84
C ASP A 464 10.48 -15.09 11.79
N LEU A 465 10.59 -15.54 10.54
CA LEU A 465 11.01 -14.69 9.43
C LEU A 465 10.00 -13.58 9.12
N MET A 466 8.71 -13.75 9.44
CA MET A 466 7.71 -12.67 9.32
C MET A 466 8.06 -11.49 10.22
N TRP A 467 8.43 -11.76 11.47
CA TRP A 467 8.91 -10.69 12.35
C TRP A 467 10.29 -10.18 11.93
N TYR A 468 11.18 -11.06 11.45
CA TYR A 468 12.48 -10.62 10.93
C TYR A 468 12.33 -9.64 9.76
N LEU A 469 11.35 -9.84 8.87
CA LEU A 469 11.09 -8.91 7.77
C LEU A 469 10.79 -7.48 8.27
N TRP A 470 10.15 -7.33 9.43
CA TRP A 470 9.86 -6.04 10.03
C TRP A 470 11.08 -5.30 10.60
N THR A 471 12.03 -6.02 11.21
CA THR A 471 13.09 -5.39 12.04
C THR A 471 14.51 -5.91 11.84
N GLY A 472 14.70 -6.95 11.03
CA GLY A 472 15.99 -7.60 10.84
C GLY A 472 16.98 -6.73 10.06
N PRO A 473 18.27 -6.71 10.44
CA PRO A 473 19.26 -5.80 9.83
C PRO A 473 19.47 -6.05 8.33
N ASN A 474 19.33 -7.30 7.89
CA ASN A 474 19.43 -7.70 6.49
C ASN A 474 18.05 -7.92 5.84
N SER A 475 16.96 -7.48 6.48
CA SER A 475 15.64 -7.52 5.85
C SER A 475 15.57 -6.51 4.70
N PRO A 476 15.12 -6.94 3.50
CA PRO A 476 14.86 -6.03 2.40
C PRO A 476 13.75 -5.00 2.66
N LEU A 477 12.91 -5.20 3.68
CA LEU A 477 11.80 -4.29 3.99
C LEU A 477 12.15 -3.29 5.10
N PHE A 478 13.14 -3.58 5.94
CA PHE A 478 13.49 -2.70 7.05
C PHE A 478 14.51 -1.62 6.66
N GLY A 479 15.66 -2.04 6.12
CA GLY A 479 16.71 -1.15 5.63
C GLY A 479 17.46 -0.36 6.71
N LYS A 480 17.39 -0.78 7.96
CA LYS A 480 18.19 -0.22 9.06
C LYS A 480 18.87 -1.34 9.82
N HIS A 481 19.87 -1.01 10.63
CA HIS A 481 20.58 -1.97 11.46
C HIS A 481 19.77 -2.32 12.72
N ASP A 482 19.18 -1.29 13.35
CA ASP A 482 18.50 -1.42 14.62
C ASP A 482 17.11 -0.78 14.60
N MET A 483 16.15 -1.42 15.27
CA MET A 483 14.86 -0.82 15.60
C MET A 483 14.91 -0.30 17.04
N THR A 484 15.21 0.99 17.23
CA THR A 484 15.41 1.56 18.57
C THR A 484 14.10 1.94 19.27
N THR A 485 13.08 1.07 19.20
CA THR A 485 11.75 1.34 19.77
C THR A 485 11.82 1.46 21.29
N PHE A 486 12.54 0.56 21.94
CA PHE A 486 12.74 0.56 23.39
C PHE A 486 13.40 1.87 23.85
N GLU A 487 14.50 2.23 23.20
CA GLU A 487 15.28 3.42 23.50
C GLU A 487 14.45 4.69 23.33
N ARG A 488 13.59 4.75 22.30
CA ARG A 488 12.67 5.88 22.09
C ARG A 488 11.58 6.03 23.15
N TYR A 489 11.26 4.97 23.89
CA TYR A 489 10.31 5.04 25.00
C TYR A 489 10.98 5.44 26.31
N PHE A 490 12.18 4.92 26.55
CA PHE A 490 12.76 4.90 27.89
C PHE A 490 14.06 5.68 28.04
N ILE A 491 14.64 6.20 26.95
CA ILE A 491 15.92 6.92 26.97
C ILE A 491 15.75 8.26 26.27
N SER A 492 16.05 9.36 26.95
CA SER A 492 15.96 10.71 26.38
C SER A 492 17.14 11.07 25.48
N ASP A 493 18.31 10.45 25.69
CA ASP A 493 19.53 10.71 24.90
C ASP A 493 19.36 10.27 23.42
N PRO A 494 19.38 11.21 22.46
CA PRO A 494 19.25 10.91 21.03
C PRO A 494 20.35 9.99 20.48
N LYS A 495 21.51 9.88 21.16
CA LYS A 495 22.58 8.95 20.77
C LYS A 495 22.06 7.50 20.76
N ALA A 496 21.17 7.15 21.68
CA ALA A 496 20.56 5.82 21.77
C ALA A 496 19.49 5.56 20.70
N HIS A 497 19.09 6.58 19.92
CA HIS A 497 18.03 6.49 18.90
C HIS A 497 18.57 6.36 17.48
N VAL A 498 19.89 6.18 17.33
CA VAL A 498 20.55 6.05 16.03
C VAL A 498 20.38 4.63 15.52
N GLU A 499 19.66 4.48 14.41
CA GLU A 499 19.24 3.17 13.89
C GLU A 499 20.15 2.59 12.80
N GLY A 500 21.17 3.32 12.32
CA GLY A 500 22.11 2.89 11.27
C GLY A 500 21.42 2.53 9.93
N ARG A 501 21.70 3.23 8.83
CA ARG A 501 21.03 2.90 7.55
C ARG A 501 21.82 1.87 6.77
N ASN A 502 21.11 0.98 6.07
CA ASN A 502 21.75 0.10 5.11
C ASN A 502 22.49 0.94 4.03
N PRO A 503 23.73 0.56 3.64
CA PRO A 503 24.50 1.23 2.59
C PRO A 503 23.73 1.48 1.28
N TYR A 504 22.76 0.64 0.94
CA TYR A 504 21.84 0.83 -0.19
C TYR A 504 21.34 2.27 -0.35
N TYR A 505 20.97 2.95 0.75
CA TYR A 505 20.36 4.29 0.65
C TYR A 505 21.30 5.39 0.16
N HIS A 506 22.61 5.23 0.32
CA HIS A 506 23.58 6.15 -0.26
C HIS A 506 24.06 5.66 -1.63
N LEU A 507 24.25 4.34 -1.80
CA LEU A 507 24.68 3.71 -3.05
C LEU A 507 23.65 3.83 -4.17
N ARG A 508 22.34 3.90 -3.87
CA ARG A 508 21.27 4.06 -4.88
C ARG A 508 21.35 5.34 -5.71
N LYS A 509 22.29 6.24 -5.40
CA LYS A 509 22.61 7.43 -6.19
C LYS A 509 23.61 7.16 -7.31
N ASP A 510 24.33 6.04 -7.26
CA ASP A 510 25.33 5.62 -8.25
C ASP A 510 24.66 4.82 -9.39
N PRO A 511 24.75 5.28 -10.66
CA PRO A 511 24.26 4.54 -11.81
C PRO A 511 24.79 3.11 -11.94
N GLU A 512 26.07 2.86 -11.65
CA GLU A 512 26.66 1.52 -11.85
C GLU A 512 26.17 0.53 -10.79
N PHE A 513 25.94 1.00 -9.57
CA PHE A 513 25.27 0.22 -8.53
C PHE A 513 23.84 -0.17 -8.94
N ILE A 514 23.06 0.76 -9.49
CA ILE A 514 21.70 0.47 -9.95
C ILE A 514 21.72 -0.53 -11.12
N LYS A 515 22.68 -0.42 -12.03
CA LYS A 515 22.88 -1.43 -13.10
C LYS A 515 23.16 -2.82 -12.53
N LYS A 516 23.99 -2.91 -11.49
CA LYS A 516 24.28 -4.16 -10.79
C LYS A 516 23.00 -4.76 -10.17
N ILE A 517 22.15 -3.95 -9.56
CA ILE A 517 20.83 -4.41 -9.06
C ILE A 517 19.95 -4.91 -10.22
N LEU A 518 19.81 -4.15 -11.30
CA LEU A 518 18.97 -4.56 -12.44
C LEU A 518 19.44 -5.91 -13.00
N ALA A 519 20.75 -6.12 -13.14
CA ALA A 519 21.32 -7.39 -13.58
C ALA A 519 21.02 -8.55 -12.61
N GLU A 520 21.17 -8.32 -11.30
CA GLU A 520 20.86 -9.31 -10.25
C GLU A 520 19.39 -9.79 -10.32
N PHE A 521 18.48 -8.87 -10.65
CA PHE A 521 17.06 -9.14 -10.84
C PHE A 521 16.68 -9.54 -12.27
N VAL A 522 17.66 -9.84 -13.13
CA VAL A 522 17.45 -10.34 -14.50
C VAL A 522 16.67 -9.34 -15.37
N LEU A 523 17.00 -8.06 -15.25
CA LEU A 523 16.54 -6.97 -16.10
C LEU A 523 17.71 -6.41 -16.92
N ASP A 524 17.41 -5.76 -18.03
CA ASP A 524 18.40 -5.07 -18.85
C ASP A 524 18.92 -3.81 -18.12
N PRO A 525 20.20 -3.75 -17.73
CA PRO A 525 20.75 -2.62 -16.98
C PRO A 525 20.79 -1.31 -17.77
N GLU A 526 20.77 -1.35 -19.10
CA GLU A 526 20.92 -0.17 -19.92
C GLU A 526 19.60 0.60 -20.07
N VAL A 527 18.47 -0.12 -20.13
CA VAL A 527 17.13 0.48 -20.32
C VAL A 527 16.20 0.35 -19.12
N GLY A 528 16.55 -0.45 -18.12
CA GLY A 528 15.71 -0.67 -16.94
C GLY A 528 15.77 0.47 -15.92
N HIS A 529 14.74 0.53 -15.08
CA HIS A 529 14.63 1.45 -13.94
C HIS A 529 14.29 0.69 -12.66
N VAL A 530 14.76 1.18 -11.52
CA VAL A 530 14.32 0.75 -10.19
C VAL A 530 13.33 1.77 -9.66
N ILE A 531 12.14 1.31 -9.29
CA ILE A 531 11.08 2.10 -8.65
C ILE A 531 11.01 1.66 -7.19
N ASN A 532 11.29 2.58 -6.27
CA ASN A 532 11.49 2.28 -4.85
C ASN A 532 10.59 3.11 -3.95
N GLY A 533 9.97 2.48 -2.96
CA GLY A 533 9.16 3.11 -1.90
C GLY A 533 9.93 3.43 -0.61
N HIS A 534 9.22 3.35 0.53
CA HIS A 534 9.68 3.34 1.93
C HIS A 534 10.31 4.63 2.48
N THR A 535 11.17 5.28 1.69
CA THR A 535 11.87 6.48 2.15
C THR A 535 11.15 7.74 1.69
N PRO A 536 10.67 8.59 2.61
CA PRO A 536 10.07 9.86 2.23
C PRO A 536 11.12 10.75 1.54
N VAL A 537 10.70 11.38 0.44
CA VAL A 537 11.52 12.31 -0.33
C VAL A 537 11.50 13.65 0.40
N LYS A 538 12.61 13.97 1.06
CA LYS A 538 12.73 15.21 1.83
C LYS A 538 12.64 16.43 0.91
N LYS A 539 12.08 17.52 1.43
CA LYS A 539 12.06 18.81 0.73
C LYS A 539 13.45 19.19 0.22
N GLY A 540 13.57 19.45 -1.08
CA GLY A 540 14.83 19.84 -1.73
C GLY A 540 15.74 18.67 -2.13
N THR A 541 15.29 17.42 -1.99
CA THR A 541 15.97 16.25 -2.58
C THR A 541 15.29 15.81 -3.87
N ASP A 542 16.07 15.33 -4.83
CA ASP A 542 15.55 14.85 -6.11
C ASP A 542 15.04 13.40 -5.96
N PRO A 543 13.76 13.12 -6.25
CA PRO A 543 13.24 11.75 -6.29
C PRO A 543 13.84 10.91 -7.43
N ILE A 544 14.43 11.54 -8.45
CA ILE A 544 15.08 10.88 -9.57
C ILE A 544 16.60 10.91 -9.34
N MET A 545 17.21 9.73 -9.30
CA MET A 545 18.63 9.57 -8.96
C MET A 545 19.34 8.66 -9.97
N ALA A 546 20.66 8.52 -9.80
CA ALA A 546 21.47 7.57 -10.57
C ALA A 546 21.27 7.69 -12.09
N ASN A 547 21.34 8.92 -12.60
CA ASN A 547 21.14 9.24 -14.02
C ASN A 547 19.81 8.65 -14.58
N ASN A 548 18.71 8.93 -13.88
CA ASN A 548 17.35 8.49 -14.18
C ASN A 548 17.08 6.98 -14.04
N LYS A 549 18.02 6.17 -13.52
CA LYS A 549 17.81 4.73 -13.32
C LYS A 549 17.10 4.38 -12.01
N MET A 550 17.11 5.30 -11.05
CA MET A 550 16.49 5.12 -9.75
C MET A 550 15.39 6.17 -9.55
N ILE A 551 14.18 5.72 -9.30
CA ILE A 551 13.01 6.58 -9.08
C ILE A 551 12.43 6.24 -7.71
N VAL A 552 12.54 7.18 -6.78
CA VAL A 552 11.92 7.07 -5.47
C VAL A 552 10.52 7.67 -5.53
N ILE A 553 9.52 6.87 -5.16
CA ILE A 553 8.15 7.33 -4.98
C ILE A 553 7.84 7.34 -3.49
N ASP A 554 7.11 8.35 -3.03
CA ASP A 554 6.52 8.33 -1.70
C ASP A 554 5.04 8.69 -1.77
N GLY A 555 4.25 7.96 -1.01
CA GLY A 555 2.92 8.37 -0.64
C GLY A 555 2.98 9.39 0.48
N GLY A 556 3.18 10.66 0.14
CA GLY A 556 2.84 11.77 1.03
C GLY A 556 1.34 11.84 1.38
N PHE A 557 0.57 10.78 1.08
CA PHE A 557 -0.69 10.42 1.70
C PHE A 557 -0.59 10.51 3.23
N SER A 558 0.50 9.98 3.81
CA SER A 558 0.74 9.98 5.24
C SER A 558 1.00 11.41 5.77
N LYS A 559 0.01 11.95 6.48
CA LYS A 559 0.07 13.31 7.08
C LYS A 559 1.29 13.54 7.98
N PRO A 560 1.75 12.58 8.81
CA PRO A 560 2.97 12.76 9.58
C PRO A 560 4.21 13.05 8.73
N TYR A 561 4.30 12.50 7.51
CA TYR A 561 5.43 12.74 6.61
C TYR A 561 5.32 14.05 5.83
N GLN A 562 4.14 14.66 5.71
CA GLN A 562 3.97 15.98 5.06
C GLN A 562 4.84 17.07 5.71
N LYS A 563 5.09 16.98 7.03
CA LYS A 563 6.02 17.88 7.75
C LYS A 563 7.48 17.75 7.24
N THR A 564 7.86 16.56 6.76
CA THR A 564 9.21 16.22 6.29
C THR A 564 9.37 16.41 4.77
N THR A 565 8.35 16.06 3.99
CA THR A 565 8.35 16.14 2.52
C THR A 565 8.01 17.55 2.02
N GLY A 566 7.13 18.27 2.74
CA GLY A 566 6.64 19.60 2.36
C GLY A 566 5.61 19.59 1.22
N ILE A 567 5.15 18.42 0.78
CA ILE A 567 4.15 18.17 -0.27
C ILE A 567 3.37 16.88 0.06
N GLY A 568 2.23 16.66 -0.59
CA GLY A 568 1.41 15.44 -0.49
C GLY A 568 1.99 14.19 -1.19
N GLY A 569 3.26 14.23 -1.58
CA GLY A 569 4.02 13.09 -2.12
C GLY A 569 4.12 13.02 -3.64
N TYR A 570 4.67 11.92 -4.12
CA TYR A 570 4.94 11.66 -5.53
C TYR A 570 4.24 10.39 -6.02
N THR A 571 3.52 10.51 -7.14
CA THR A 571 3.06 9.34 -7.91
C THR A 571 3.76 9.32 -9.25
N LEU A 572 4.17 8.15 -9.71
CA LEU A 572 4.76 7.98 -11.02
C LEU A 572 3.70 7.49 -12.00
N LEU A 573 3.66 8.07 -13.19
CA LEU A 573 2.88 7.60 -14.32
C LEU A 573 3.82 7.12 -15.42
N ASP A 574 3.58 5.96 -16.00
CA ASP A 574 4.33 5.43 -17.15
C ASP A 574 3.36 5.04 -18.26
N ASN A 575 3.57 5.57 -19.46
CA ASN A 575 2.68 5.34 -20.59
C ASN A 575 3.43 5.51 -21.93
N SER A 576 2.69 5.39 -23.05
CA SER A 576 3.25 5.53 -24.42
C SER A 576 4.01 6.83 -24.73
N TYR A 577 3.87 7.88 -23.91
CA TYR A 577 4.60 9.14 -24.06
C TYR A 577 5.86 9.22 -23.18
N GLY A 578 6.06 8.27 -22.26
CA GLY A 578 7.15 8.21 -21.30
C GLY A 578 6.67 8.25 -19.85
N MET A 579 7.64 8.42 -18.94
CA MET A 579 7.45 8.48 -17.50
C MET A 579 7.25 9.92 -17.02
N GLN A 580 6.32 10.12 -16.10
CA GLN A 580 6.00 11.42 -15.50
C GLN A 580 5.86 11.27 -13.99
N LEU A 581 6.65 12.02 -13.24
CA LEU A 581 6.51 12.10 -11.80
C LEU A 581 5.58 13.26 -11.44
N VAL A 582 4.48 12.95 -10.76
CA VAL A 582 3.43 13.89 -10.39
C VAL A 582 3.52 14.19 -8.90
N THR A 583 3.62 15.47 -8.56
CA THR A 583 3.54 15.97 -7.19
C THR A 583 2.11 16.29 -6.80
N HIS A 584 1.73 15.89 -5.59
CA HIS A 584 0.45 16.28 -5.00
C HIS A 584 0.68 17.43 -4.01
N PRO A 585 -0.10 18.52 -4.09
CA PRO A 585 0.05 19.67 -3.21
C PRO A 585 -0.43 19.39 -1.77
#